data_AF-A0A9E1X8H5-F1
#
_entry.id   AF-A0A9E1X8H5-F1
#
_cell.length_a   1.000
_cell.length_b   1.000
_cell.length_c   1.000
_cell.angle_alpha   90.00
_cell.angle_beta   90.00
_cell.angle_gamma   90.00
#
_symmetry.space_group_name_H-M   'P 1'
#
loop_
_entity.id
_entity.type
_entity.pdbx_description
1 polymer ?
#
loop_
_entity_poly.entity_id
_entity_poly.type
_entity_poly.pdbx_seq_one_letter_code
_entity_poly.pdbx_strand_id
1 'polypeptide(L)'
;MKPLTPRQIVKKLDRYIVSQKNAKKAVAIALRNRWRRQQVEGKLRDEIMPNNIIMIGPTGVGKTEIARRLASLSNAPFIKVEASKFTEVGYVGRDVESMIRDLMDTAVTMVGREKEDEVIEMAELLANE
;
A
#
# COMPACT_ATOMS: atom_id res chain seq x y z
N MET A 1 -4.14 -11.54 11.75
CA MET A 1 -4.89 -10.29 12.11
C MET A 1 -6.31 -10.38 11.56
N LYS A 2 -7.37 -10.09 12.34
CA LYS A 2 -8.76 -10.07 11.80
C LYS A 2 -8.89 -9.01 10.70
N PRO A 3 -9.57 -9.31 9.57
CA PRO A 3 -9.69 -8.36 8.47
C PRO A 3 -10.52 -7.15 8.88
N LEU A 4 -9.94 -5.96 8.77
CA LEU A 4 -10.60 -4.72 9.17
C LEU A 4 -11.87 -4.47 8.35
N THR A 5 -12.91 -4.00 9.03
CA THR A 5 -14.13 -3.50 8.38
C THR A 5 -13.88 -2.09 7.82
N PRO A 6 -14.65 -1.64 6.81
CA PRO A 6 -14.51 -0.28 6.28
C PRO A 6 -14.61 0.82 7.36
N ARG A 7 -15.50 0.66 8.34
CA ARG A 7 -15.64 1.60 9.47
C ARG A 7 -14.38 1.65 10.34
N GLN A 8 -13.75 0.49 10.60
CA GLN A 8 -12.51 0.44 11.37
C GLN A 8 -11.34 1.05 10.59
N ILE A 9 -11.27 0.85 9.27
CA ILE A 9 -10.24 1.47 8.42
C ILE A 9 -10.38 3.00 8.48
N VAL A 10 -11.59 3.53 8.28
CA VAL A 10 -11.85 4.98 8.39
C VAL A 10 -11.44 5.51 9.76
N LYS A 11 -11.83 4.83 10.85
CA LYS A 11 -11.46 5.21 12.22
C LYS A 11 -9.94 5.24 12.45
N LYS A 12 -9.18 4.33 11.82
CA LYS A 12 -7.72 4.35 11.89
C LYS A 12 -7.13 5.51 11.07
N LEU A 13 -7.68 5.79 9.88
CA LEU A 13 -7.27 6.92 9.05
C LEU A 13 -7.59 8.28 9.71
N ASP A 14 -8.68 8.38 10.47
CA ASP A 14 -9.07 9.58 11.22
C ASP A 14 -8.02 10.03 12.24
N ARG A 15 -7.15 9.12 12.72
CA ARG A 15 -6.07 9.46 13.65
C ARG A 15 -4.95 10.28 13.01
N TYR A 16 -4.80 10.21 11.69
CA TYR A 16 -3.68 10.83 10.97
C TYR A 16 -4.12 11.91 10.00
N ILE A 17 -5.39 11.86 9.57
CA ILE A 17 -5.88 12.67 8.46
C ILE A 17 -7.15 13.35 8.95
N VAL A 18 -7.16 14.68 8.93
CA VAL A 18 -8.35 15.46 9.33
C VAL A 18 -9.29 15.60 8.12
N SER A 19 -10.60 15.55 8.34
CA SER A 19 -11.62 15.69 7.28
C SER A 19 -11.57 14.58 6.21
N GLN A 20 -11.81 14.88 4.93
CA GLN A 20 -11.71 13.97 3.77
C GLN A 20 -12.55 12.69 3.89
N LYS A 21 -13.75 12.77 4.48
CA LYS A 21 -14.63 11.61 4.75
C LYS A 21 -14.88 10.74 3.52
N ASN A 22 -15.14 11.35 2.36
CA ASN A 22 -15.41 10.63 1.12
C ASN A 22 -14.18 9.86 0.62
N ALA A 23 -13.00 10.47 0.64
CA ALA A 23 -11.75 9.81 0.24
C ALA A 23 -11.42 8.64 1.18
N LYS A 24 -11.55 8.82 2.50
CA LYS A 24 -11.35 7.75 3.49
C LYS A 24 -12.31 6.58 3.28
N LYS A 25 -13.59 6.87 3.01
CA LYS A 25 -14.61 5.85 2.73
C LYS A 25 -14.29 5.08 1.45
N ALA A 26 -13.89 5.77 0.38
CA ALA A 26 -13.55 5.15 -0.90
C ALA A 26 -12.37 4.18 -0.75
N VAL A 27 -11.28 4.61 -0.11
CA VAL A 27 -10.10 3.74 0.11
C VAL A 27 -10.41 2.56 1.04
N ALA A 28 -11.25 2.77 2.06
CA ALA A 28 -11.66 1.71 2.97
C ALA A 28 -12.48 0.62 2.26
N ILE A 29 -13.34 1.01 1.31
CA ILE A 29 -14.11 0.08 0.49
C ILE A 29 -13.17 -0.68 -0.46
N ALA A 30 -12.25 0.00 -1.14
CA ALA A 30 -11.31 -0.65 -2.04
C ALA A 30 -10.45 -1.71 -1.32
N LEU A 31 -9.92 -1.37 -0.14
CA LEU A 31 -9.16 -2.32 0.68
C LEU A 31 -10.03 -3.52 1.13
N ARG A 32 -11.29 -3.26 1.53
CA ARG A 32 -12.22 -4.34 1.90
C ARG A 32 -12.58 -5.23 0.71
N ASN A 33 -12.71 -4.66 -0.49
CA ASN A 33 -12.99 -5.43 -1.70
C ASN A 33 -11.81 -6.33 -2.06
N ARG A 34 -10.56 -5.91 -1.83
CA ARG A 34 -9.39 -6.78 -1.97
C ARG A 34 -9.47 -8.01 -1.06
N TRP A 35 -9.86 -7.82 0.20
CA TRP A 35 -10.10 -8.95 1.12
C TRP A 35 -11.27 -9.82 0.65
N ARG A 36 -12.40 -9.24 0.22
CA ARG A 36 -13.54 -10.00 -0.31
C ARG A 36 -13.15 -10.85 -1.51
N ARG A 37 -12.36 -10.32 -2.44
CA ARG A 37 -11.84 -11.06 -3.59
C ARG A 37 -11.03 -12.29 -3.16
N GLN A 38 -10.26 -12.21 -2.08
CA GLN A 38 -9.52 -13.37 -1.55
C GLN A 38 -10.42 -14.47 -0.98
N GLN A 39 -11.70 -14.18 -0.69
CA GLN A 39 -12.68 -15.16 -0.21
C GLN A 39 -13.50 -15.77 -1.36
N VAL A 40 -13.32 -15.31 -2.60
CA VAL A 40 -14.00 -15.87 -3.78
C VAL A 40 -13.17 -17.03 -4.30
N GLU A 41 -13.85 -18.12 -4.67
CA GLU A 41 -13.23 -19.33 -5.21
C GLU A 41 -13.43 -19.46 -6.72
N GLY A 42 -12.57 -20.27 -7.35
CA GLY A 42 -12.66 -20.58 -8.77
C GLY A 42 -12.38 -19.40 -9.70
N LYS A 43 -12.81 -19.56 -10.96
CA LYS A 43 -12.54 -18.60 -12.06
C LYS A 43 -13.07 -17.19 -11.80
N LEU A 44 -14.14 -17.07 -11.02
CA LEU A 44 -14.75 -15.79 -10.68
C LEU A 44 -13.78 -14.87 -9.92
N ARG A 45 -12.82 -15.41 -9.16
CA ARG A 45 -11.83 -14.61 -8.44
C ARG A 45 -10.91 -13.82 -9.38
N ASP A 46 -10.61 -14.37 -10.55
CA ASP A 46 -9.70 -13.78 -11.53
C ASP A 46 -10.40 -12.71 -12.39
N GLU A 47 -11.72 -12.83 -12.55
CA GLU A 47 -12.57 -11.83 -13.23
C GLU A 47 -12.77 -10.55 -12.39
N ILE A 48 -12.59 -10.63 -11.07
CA ILE A 48 -12.73 -9.48 -10.16
C ILE A 48 -11.47 -8.61 -10.23
N MET A 49 -11.54 -7.54 -11.02
CA MET A 49 -10.48 -6.54 -11.12
C MET A 49 -10.39 -5.66 -9.85
N PRO A 50 -9.19 -5.17 -9.49
CA PRO A 50 -9.03 -4.20 -8.42
C PRO A 50 -9.77 -2.88 -8.71
N ASN A 51 -10.40 -2.30 -7.69
CA ASN A 51 -11.00 -0.98 -7.78
C ASN A 51 -9.94 0.10 -7.60
N ASN A 52 -9.36 0.57 -8.71
CA ASN A 52 -8.43 1.70 -8.71
C ASN A 52 -9.13 3.00 -8.28
N ILE A 53 -8.37 3.92 -7.69
CA ILE A 53 -8.91 5.15 -7.09
C ILE A 53 -8.22 6.36 -7.71
N ILE A 54 -9.02 7.30 -8.21
CA ILE A 54 -8.55 8.62 -8.63
C ILE A 54 -8.92 9.63 -7.53
N MET A 55 -7.91 10.30 -6.97
CA MET A 55 -8.11 11.34 -5.96
C MET A 55 -7.98 12.73 -6.60
N ILE A 56 -9.06 13.49 -6.61
CA ILE A 56 -9.11 14.84 -7.19
C ILE A 56 -9.16 15.87 -6.05
N GLY A 57 -8.27 16.87 -6.10
CA GLY A 57 -8.24 17.97 -5.13
C GLY A 57 -6.91 18.74 -5.15
N PRO A 58 -6.82 19.89 -4.46
CA PRO A 58 -5.62 20.73 -4.45
C PRO A 58 -4.45 20.06 -3.70
N THR A 59 -3.25 20.61 -3.82
CA THR A 59 -2.08 20.13 -3.06
C THR A 59 -2.28 20.34 -1.56
N GLY A 60 -1.57 19.58 -0.72
CA GLY A 60 -1.64 19.72 0.74
C GLY A 60 -2.87 19.12 1.45
N VAL A 61 -3.95 18.74 0.75
CA VAL A 61 -5.18 18.22 1.38
C VAL A 61 -5.12 16.77 1.90
N GLY A 62 -3.95 16.12 1.82
CA GLY A 62 -3.73 14.78 2.37
C GLY A 62 -3.94 13.61 1.39
N LYS A 63 -4.03 13.83 0.07
CA LYS A 63 -4.17 12.76 -0.94
C LYS A 63 -3.10 11.66 -0.78
N THR A 64 -1.84 12.06 -0.77
CA THR A 64 -0.69 11.14 -0.63
C THR A 64 -0.66 10.50 0.75
N GLU A 65 -1.04 11.23 1.80
CA GLU A 65 -1.06 10.70 3.17
C GLU A 65 -2.14 9.63 3.36
N ILE A 66 -3.31 9.78 2.71
CA ILE A 66 -4.34 8.72 2.69
C ILE A 66 -3.76 7.44 2.09
N ALA A 67 -3.10 7.52 0.93
CA ALA A 67 -2.52 6.35 0.28
C ALA A 67 -1.41 5.70 1.11
N ARG A 68 -0.48 6.51 1.64
CA ARG A 68 0.62 6.06 2.51
C ARG A 68 0.10 5.36 3.77
N ARG A 69 -0.88 5.96 4.46
CA ARG A 69 -1.46 5.37 5.68
C ARG A 69 -2.25 4.11 5.36
N LEU A 70 -2.95 4.05 4.23
CA LEU A 70 -3.63 2.84 3.80
C LEU A 70 -2.66 1.67 3.61
N ALA A 71 -1.51 1.91 2.95
CA ALA A 71 -0.50 0.88 2.74
C ALA A 71 0.10 0.38 4.07
N SER A 72 0.42 1.29 4.99
CA SER A 72 0.88 0.93 6.34
C SER A 72 -0.17 0.11 7.11
N LEU A 73 -1.46 0.45 6.99
CA LEU A 73 -2.54 -0.31 7.63
C LEU A 73 -2.72 -1.72 7.09
N SER A 74 -2.37 -1.97 5.83
CA SER A 74 -2.45 -3.28 5.20
C SER A 74 -1.11 -4.02 5.14
N ASN A 75 -0.07 -3.50 5.80
CA ASN A 75 1.32 -3.97 5.68
C ASN A 75 1.72 -4.25 4.22
N ALA A 76 1.42 -3.28 3.34
CA ALA A 76 1.64 -3.42 1.91
C ALA A 76 2.82 -2.53 1.48
N PRO A 77 3.65 -3.00 0.52
CA PRO A 77 4.68 -2.16 -0.07
C PRO A 77 4.05 -0.94 -0.75
N PHE A 78 4.74 0.20 -0.66
CA PHE A 78 4.23 1.49 -1.14
C PHE A 78 5.33 2.31 -1.80
N ILE A 79 5.01 2.87 -2.96
CA ILE A 79 5.88 3.80 -3.69
C ILE A 79 5.09 5.05 -4.09
N LYS A 80 5.79 6.18 -4.20
CA LYS A 80 5.24 7.44 -4.72
C LYS A 80 5.99 7.79 -6.00
N VAL A 81 5.26 7.83 -7.12
CA VAL A 81 5.82 8.17 -8.42
C VAL A 81 5.11 9.41 -8.98
N GLU A 82 5.85 10.24 -9.71
CA GLU A 82 5.33 11.42 -10.39
C GLU A 82 5.21 11.11 -11.89
N ALA A 83 4.01 11.23 -12.44
CA ALA A 83 3.72 10.84 -13.82
C ALA A 83 4.51 11.65 -14.86
N SER A 84 4.79 12.93 -14.57
CA SER A 84 5.56 13.81 -15.45
C SER A 84 6.98 13.31 -15.74
N LYS A 85 7.55 12.49 -14.86
CA LYS A 85 8.88 11.89 -15.05
C LYS A 85 8.95 10.92 -16.24
N PHE A 86 7.81 10.45 -16.73
CA PHE A 86 7.72 9.55 -17.88
C PHE A 86 7.41 10.27 -19.19
N THR A 87 7.12 11.57 -19.12
CA THR A 87 6.78 12.40 -20.28
C THR A 87 7.82 13.48 -20.57
N GLU A 88 8.79 13.70 -19.67
CA GLU A 88 9.86 14.69 -19.88
C GLU A 88 10.70 14.34 -21.12
N VAL A 89 10.82 15.33 -22.01
CA VAL A 89 11.51 15.21 -23.30
C VAL A 89 13.01 15.03 -23.05
N GLY A 90 13.49 13.80 -23.18
CA GLY A 90 14.89 13.40 -23.05
C GLY A 90 15.17 12.10 -23.80
N TYR A 91 16.41 11.92 -24.25
CA TYR A 91 16.83 10.93 -25.26
C TYR A 91 16.69 9.45 -24.81
N VAL A 92 16.48 9.18 -23.52
CA VAL A 92 16.06 7.88 -22.98
C VAL A 92 15.18 8.17 -21.76
N GLY A 93 13.86 8.22 -21.94
CA GLY A 93 12.93 8.44 -20.83
C GLY A 93 13.09 7.37 -19.74
N ARG A 94 12.75 7.72 -18.49
CA ARG A 94 12.63 6.68 -17.44
C ARG A 94 11.59 5.66 -17.90
N ASP A 95 11.94 4.39 -17.76
CA ASP A 95 11.08 3.27 -18.12
C ASP A 95 9.92 3.12 -17.11
N VAL A 96 8.68 2.99 -17.59
CA VAL A 96 7.50 2.79 -16.74
C VAL A 96 7.58 1.52 -15.90
N GLU A 97 8.32 0.51 -16.34
CA GLU A 97 8.53 -0.73 -15.57
C GLU A 97 9.38 -0.47 -14.32
N SER A 98 10.13 0.64 -14.25
CA SER A 98 10.83 1.05 -13.03
C SER A 98 9.87 1.21 -11.84
N MET A 99 8.61 1.58 -12.07
CA MET A 99 7.61 1.64 -10.98
C MET A 99 7.38 0.28 -10.33
N ILE A 100 7.34 -0.79 -11.14
CA ILE A 100 7.14 -2.14 -10.60
C ILE A 100 8.42 -2.64 -9.92
N ARG A 101 9.59 -2.32 -10.48
CA ARG A 101 10.89 -2.64 -9.87
C ARG A 101 11.05 -1.99 -8.50
N ASP A 102 10.83 -0.68 -8.38
CA ASP A 102 10.91 0.05 -7.12
C ASP A 102 9.93 -0.49 -6.07
N LEU A 103 8.72 -0.89 -6.49
CA LEU A 103 7.73 -1.51 -5.61
C LEU A 103 8.19 -2.88 -5.10
N MET A 104 8.80 -3.68 -5.98
CA MET A 104 9.34 -4.99 -5.64
C MET A 104 10.50 -4.88 -4.67
N ASP A 105 11.44 -3.96 -4.91
CA ASP A 105 12.58 -3.71 -4.02
C ASP A 105 12.11 -3.29 -2.61
N THR A 106 11.07 -2.46 -2.54
CA THR A 106 10.42 -2.08 -1.28
C THR A 106 9.82 -3.31 -0.58
N ALA A 107 9.17 -4.21 -1.33
CA ALA A 107 8.57 -5.42 -0.78
C ALA A 107 9.63 -6.40 -0.24
N VAL A 108 10.71 -6.62 -0.98
CA VAL A 108 11.83 -7.50 -0.58
C VAL A 108 12.48 -6.94 0.70
N THR A 109 12.75 -5.64 0.74
CA THR A 109 13.31 -4.98 1.92
C THR A 109 12.39 -5.12 3.14
N MET A 110 11.08 -4.98 2.95
CA MET A 110 10.08 -5.10 4.01
C MET A 110 10.05 -6.52 4.60
N VAL A 111 10.05 -7.56 3.75
CA VAL A 111 10.08 -8.96 4.20
C VAL A 111 11.44 -9.33 4.79
N GLY A 112 12.54 -8.82 4.24
CA GLY A 112 13.89 -9.04 4.76
C GLY A 112 14.00 -8.58 6.22
N ARG A 113 13.53 -7.37 6.52
CA ARG A 113 13.48 -6.85 7.90
C ARG A 113 12.59 -7.67 8.83
N GLU A 114 11.40 -8.06 8.36
CA GLU A 114 10.50 -8.93 9.13
C GLU A 114 11.19 -10.26 9.50
N LYS A 115 12.00 -10.81 8.58
CA LYS A 115 12.74 -12.06 8.81
C LYS A 115 13.98 -11.87 9.67
N GLU A 116 14.67 -10.75 9.57
CA GLU A 116 15.75 -10.39 10.48
C GLU A 116 15.23 -10.27 11.92
N ASP A 117 14.13 -9.55 12.13
CA ASP A 117 13.49 -9.38 13.44
C ASP A 117 13.09 -10.73 14.09
N GLU A 118 12.71 -11.74 13.29
CA GLU A 118 12.38 -13.09 13.78
C GLU A 118 13.60 -13.86 14.32
N VAL A 119 14.82 -13.54 13.88
CA VAL A 119 16.03 -14.31 14.21
C VAL A 119 17.02 -13.57 15.11
N ILE A 120 16.85 -12.26 15.33
CA ILE A 120 17.74 -11.43 16.16
C ILE A 120 17.91 -12.02 17.57
N GLU A 121 16.81 -12.35 18.25
CA GLU A 121 16.90 -12.90 19.63
C GLU A 121 17.69 -14.21 19.68
N MET A 122 17.50 -15.09 18.70
CA MET A 122 18.24 -16.36 18.61
C MET A 122 19.72 -16.12 18.30
N ALA A 123 20.02 -15.17 17.40
CA ALA A 123 21.38 -14.81 17.05
C ALA A 123 22.14 -14.20 18.25
N GLU A 124 21.48 -13.36 19.06
CA GLU A 124 22.07 -12.80 20.29
C GLU A 124 22.37 -13.86 21.34
N LEU A 125 21.51 -14.85 21.51
CA LEU A 125 21.77 -15.96 22.44
C LEU A 125 22.99 -16.79 22.00
N LEU A 126 23.05 -17.17 20.72
CA LEU A 126 24.17 -17.96 20.17
C LEU A 126 25.50 -17.21 20.16
N ALA A 127 25.49 -15.88 20.10
CA ALA A 127 26.70 -15.07 20.11
C ALA A 127 27.28 -14.88 21.52
N ASN A 128 26.48 -15.08 22.57
CA ASN A 128 26.87 -14.93 23.97
C ASN A 128 27.16 -16.28 24.67
N GLU A 129 26.96 -17.41 23.99
CA GLU A 129 27.53 -18.73 24.35
C GLU A 129 28.98 -18.86 23.87
#